data_AF-A0A4Y2ACY1-F1
#
_entry.id   AF-A0A4Y2ACY1-F1
#
_cell.length_a   1.000
_cell.length_b   1.000
_cell.length_c   1.000
_cell.angle_alpha   90.00
_cell.angle_beta   90.00
_cell.angle_gamma   90.00
#
_symmetry.space_group_name_H-M   'P 1'
#
loop_
_entity.id
_entity.type
_entity.pdbx_description
1 polymer ?
#
loop_
_entity_poly.entity_id
_entity_poly.type
_entity_poly.pdbx_seq_one_letter_code
_entity_poly.pdbx_strand_id
1 'polypeptide(L)'
;MPSGYHFHAGWSTPHIDCRVKQLLRQHFTDARVISRHFPTGRLPRSPDTTPCDFWGFLKENIYRKRPESLPDLKDSIRRHVLDIPADSLRSAVENMVLRLEHIVEHEEEHIEQF
;
A
#
# COMPACT_ATOMS: atom_id res chain seq x y z
N MET A 1 11.66 -18.76 -9.06
CA MET A 1 11.37 -18.90 -7.61
C MET A 1 10.42 -17.80 -7.22
N PRO A 2 9.34 -18.08 -6.46
CA PRO A 2 8.48 -17.03 -5.95
C PRO A 2 9.26 -16.12 -5.01
N SER A 3 8.93 -14.84 -5.01
CA SER A 3 9.51 -13.82 -4.17
C SER A 3 9.37 -14.16 -2.68
N GLY A 4 10.40 -13.86 -1.88
CA GLY A 4 10.41 -13.88 -0.41
C GLY A 4 9.37 -12.96 0.24
N TYR A 5 8.86 -11.99 -0.52
CA TYR A 5 8.03 -10.88 -0.03
C TYR A 5 6.53 -11.16 -0.16
N HIS A 6 5.73 -10.42 0.61
CA HIS A 6 4.27 -10.41 0.50
C HIS A 6 3.80 -9.30 -0.45
N PHE A 7 2.75 -9.57 -1.23
CA PHE A 7 2.11 -8.58 -2.10
C PHE A 7 0.76 -8.17 -1.52
N HIS A 8 0.58 -6.87 -1.28
CA HIS A 8 -0.65 -6.30 -0.75
C HIS A 8 -1.27 -5.38 -1.81
N ALA A 9 -2.52 -5.65 -2.20
CA ALA A 9 -3.25 -4.78 -3.12
C ALA A 9 -4.68 -4.51 -2.65
N GLY A 10 -5.18 -3.31 -2.98
CA GLY A 10 -6.55 -2.92 -2.71
C GLY A 10 -7.57 -3.69 -3.55
N TRP A 11 -8.84 -3.32 -3.37
CA TRP A 11 -9.98 -4.03 -3.93
C TRP A 11 -10.45 -3.51 -5.31
N SER A 12 -9.69 -2.63 -5.96
CA SER A 12 -10.11 -2.04 -7.24
C SER A 12 -10.17 -3.10 -8.34
N THR A 13 -11.16 -3.00 -9.23
CA THR A 13 -11.46 -3.95 -10.30
C THR A 13 -10.24 -4.33 -11.16
N PRO A 14 -9.34 -3.39 -11.54
CA PRO A 14 -8.14 -3.73 -12.29
C PRO A 14 -7.16 -4.63 -11.52
N HIS A 15 -7.12 -4.56 -10.19
CA HIS A 15 -6.21 -5.36 -9.35
C HIS A 15 -6.71 -6.79 -9.09
N ILE A 16 -7.97 -7.09 -9.42
CA ILE A 16 -8.61 -8.39 -9.22
C ILE A 16 -8.95 -9.09 -10.54
N ASP A 17 -8.44 -8.57 -11.66
CA ASP A 17 -8.57 -9.20 -12.98
C ASP A 17 -7.87 -10.57 -13.03
N CYS A 18 -8.39 -11.49 -13.83
CA CYS A 18 -7.86 -12.84 -13.97
C CYS A 18 -6.38 -12.86 -14.40
N ARG A 19 -5.98 -11.96 -15.31
CA ARG A 19 -4.58 -11.89 -15.77
C ARG A 19 -3.65 -11.41 -14.65
N VAL A 20 -4.10 -10.42 -13.88
CA VAL A 20 -3.35 -9.91 -12.73
C VAL A 20 -3.22 -10.99 -11.65
N LYS A 21 -4.29 -11.72 -11.34
CA LYS A 21 -4.24 -12.84 -10.39
C LYS A 21 -3.25 -13.93 -10.83
N GLN A 22 -3.25 -14.28 -12.12
CA GLN A 22 -2.32 -15.28 -12.65
C GLN A 22 -0.87 -14.83 -12.52
N LEU A 23 -0.59 -13.55 -12.83
CA LEU A 23 0.73 -12.96 -12.65
C LEU A 23 1.16 -13.00 -11.17
N LEU A 24 0.28 -12.60 -10.26
CA LEU A 24 0.57 -12.60 -8.82
C LEU A 24 0.86 -14.01 -8.30
N ARG A 25 0.12 -15.02 -8.76
CA ARG A 25 0.38 -16.44 -8.43
C ARG A 25 1.77 -16.89 -8.87
N GLN A 26 2.19 -16.53 -10.08
CA GLN A 26 3.50 -16.89 -10.61
C GLN A 26 4.65 -16.27 -9.82
N HIS A 27 4.47 -15.04 -9.34
CA HIS A 27 5.53 -14.29 -8.67
C HIS A 27 5.55 -14.43 -7.14
N PHE A 28 4.40 -14.62 -6.49
CA PHE A 28 4.27 -14.55 -5.03
C PHE A 28 3.67 -15.79 -4.38
N THR A 29 3.05 -16.72 -5.13
CA THR A 29 2.19 -17.81 -4.62
C THR A 29 0.90 -17.31 -3.96
N ASP A 30 -0.13 -18.18 -3.88
CA ASP A 30 -1.43 -17.80 -3.32
C ASP A 30 -1.33 -17.34 -1.85
N ALA A 31 -0.45 -17.93 -1.05
CA ALA A 31 -0.32 -17.63 0.39
C ALA A 31 0.36 -16.29 0.70
N ARG A 32 1.02 -15.65 -0.28
CA ARG A 32 1.72 -14.37 -0.07
C ARG A 32 1.02 -13.19 -0.75
N VAL A 33 -0.17 -13.41 -1.30
CA VAL A 33 -0.97 -12.35 -1.92
C VAL A 33 -2.15 -12.00 -1.01
N ILE A 34 -2.15 -10.77 -0.54
CA ILE A 34 -3.20 -10.21 0.31
C ILE A 34 -4.11 -9.36 -0.58
N SER A 35 -5.20 -9.98 -1.07
CA SER A 35 -6.16 -9.38 -2.00
C SER A 35 -7.46 -10.20 -2.08
N ARG A 36 -8.48 -9.67 -2.76
CA ARG A 36 -9.76 -10.39 -2.99
C ARG A 36 -9.51 -11.64 -3.83
N HIS A 37 -10.14 -12.75 -3.43
CA HIS A 37 -10.04 -14.06 -4.09
C HIS A 37 -8.69 -14.78 -3.93
N PHE A 38 -7.87 -14.35 -2.97
CA PHE A 38 -6.73 -15.11 -2.46
C PHE A 38 -7.05 -15.63 -1.05
N PRO A 39 -6.37 -16.69 -0.58
CA PRO A 39 -6.60 -17.27 0.76
C PRO A 39 -6.46 -16.24 1.88
N THR A 40 -5.51 -15.31 1.74
CA THR A 40 -5.36 -14.19 2.66
C THR A 40 -6.20 -13.01 2.16
N GLY A 41 -7.47 -13.01 2.54
CA GLY A 41 -8.38 -11.90 2.24
C GLY A 41 -7.96 -10.62 2.97
N ARG A 42 -8.16 -9.45 2.35
CA ARG A 42 -8.16 -8.18 3.09
C ARG A 42 -9.37 -8.16 4.03
N LEU A 43 -9.22 -7.53 5.19
CA LEU A 43 -10.35 -7.24 6.06
C LEU A 43 -11.33 -6.25 5.38
N PRO A 44 -12.65 -6.45 5.49
CA PRO A 44 -13.63 -5.45 5.06
C PRO A 44 -13.37 -4.14 5.80
N ARG A 45 -13.49 -2.99 5.12
CA ARG A 45 -13.36 -1.64 5.71
C ARG A 45 -12.01 -1.27 6.35
N SER A 46 -10.91 -1.86 5.89
CA SER A 46 -9.58 -1.33 6.24
C SER A 46 -8.98 -0.53 5.07
N PRO A 47 -9.40 0.72 4.80
CA PRO A 47 -8.63 1.63 3.94
C PRO A 47 -7.22 1.88 4.52
N ASP A 48 -7.11 1.64 5.82
CA ASP A 48 -6.02 1.88 6.76
C ASP A 48 -4.86 0.87 6.77
N THR A 49 -5.01 -0.31 6.17
CA THR A 49 -3.97 -1.35 6.21
C THR A 49 -3.05 -1.36 4.99
N THR A 50 -3.02 -0.26 4.25
CA THR A 50 -2.08 -0.07 3.16
C THR A 50 -1.09 1.00 3.62
N PRO A 51 0.23 0.87 3.39
CA PRO A 51 1.22 1.93 3.70
C PRO A 51 1.04 3.23 2.88
N CYS A 52 -0.15 3.43 2.31
CA CYS A 52 -0.52 4.55 1.46
C CYS A 52 -0.63 5.87 2.23
N ASP A 53 -0.38 5.87 3.54
CA ASP A 53 -0.13 7.09 4.33
C ASP A 53 0.99 7.93 3.68
N PHE A 54 1.95 7.26 3.02
CA PHE A 54 2.99 7.93 2.24
C PHE A 54 2.47 8.73 1.02
N TRP A 55 1.35 8.32 0.42
CA TRP A 55 0.77 9.03 -0.72
C TRP A 55 0.14 10.36 -0.29
N GLY A 56 -0.38 10.45 0.94
CA GLY A 56 -0.82 11.72 1.54
C GLY A 56 0.34 12.69 1.66
N PHE A 57 1.44 12.25 2.28
CA PHE A 57 2.68 13.02 2.39
C PHE A 57 3.22 13.48 1.03
N LEU A 58 3.30 12.58 0.04
CA LEU A 58 3.76 12.93 -1.30
C LEU A 58 2.88 13.98 -1.95
N LYS A 59 1.55 13.81 -1.90
CA LYS A 59 0.61 14.75 -2.50
C LYS A 59 0.79 16.14 -1.91
N GLU A 60 0.88 16.24 -0.58
CA GLU A 60 1.09 17.52 0.07
C GLU A 60 2.36 18.21 -0.44
N ASN A 61 3.47 17.48 -0.52
CA ASN A 61 4.75 18.02 -0.98
C ASN A 61 4.77 18.36 -2.48
N ILE A 62 4.23 17.49 -3.32
CA ILE A 62 4.17 17.65 -4.78
C ILE A 62 3.26 18.82 -5.16
N TYR A 63 2.05 18.86 -4.61
CA TYR A 63 1.04 19.86 -4.98
C TYR A 63 1.20 21.20 -4.28
N ARG A 64 1.99 21.27 -3.18
CA ARG A 64 2.39 22.56 -2.59
C ARG A 64 3.05 23.50 -3.60
N LYS A 65 3.83 22.94 -4.53
CA LYS A 65 4.49 23.72 -5.60
C LYS A 65 3.64 23.91 -6.86
N ARG A 66 2.41 23.37 -6.90
CA ARG A 66 1.48 23.43 -8.05
C ARG A 66 2.19 23.22 -9.40
N PRO A 67 2.59 21.99 -9.74
CA PRO A 67 3.26 21.72 -11.01
C PRO A 67 2.41 22.21 -12.18
N GLU A 68 3.02 22.99 -13.08
CA GLU A 68 2.34 23.67 -14.19
C GLU A 68 2.20 22.77 -15.42
N SER A 69 2.98 21.68 -15.47
CA SER A 69 2.98 20.74 -16.58
C SER A 69 3.16 19.29 -16.13
N LEU A 70 2.86 18.35 -17.04
CA LEU A 70 3.07 16.92 -16.80
C LEU A 70 4.55 16.56 -16.57
N PRO A 71 5.53 17.11 -17.32
CA PRO A 71 6.95 16.98 -16.98
C PRO A 71 7.28 17.42 -15.54
N ASP A 72 6.81 18.60 -15.12
CA ASP A 72 7.08 19.13 -13.78
C ASP A 72 6.50 18.23 -12.68
N LEU A 73 5.29 17.71 -12.91
CA LEU A 73 4.67 16.75 -12.00
C LEU A 73 5.50 15.47 -11.88
N LYS A 74 5.97 14.90 -13.00
CA LYS A 74 6.80 13.69 -13.01
C LYS A 74 8.12 13.91 -12.29
N ASP A 75 8.76 15.05 -12.50
CA ASP A 75 10.03 15.38 -11.85
C ASP A 75 9.86 15.71 -10.37
N SER A 76 8.74 16.33 -10.00
CA SER A 76 8.35 16.53 -8.60
C SER A 76 8.15 15.20 -7.88
N ILE A 77 7.43 14.25 -8.49
CA ILE A 77 7.24 12.90 -7.94
C ILE A 77 8.60 12.23 -7.73
N ARG A 78 9.48 12.20 -8.75
CA ARG A 78 10.79 11.56 -8.64
C ARG A 78 11.63 12.15 -7.52
N ARG A 79 11.68 13.48 -7.43
CA ARG A 79 12.48 14.17 -6.42
C ARG A 79 11.99 13.85 -5.01
N HIS A 80 10.69 13.97 -4.76
CA HIS A 80 10.12 13.72 -3.44
C HIS A 80 10.14 12.24 -3.04
N VAL A 81 10.10 11.31 -4.02
CA VAL A 81 10.29 9.88 -3.75
C VAL A 81 11.75 9.56 -3.39
N LEU A 82 12.72 10.24 -4.00
CA LEU A 82 14.14 10.03 -3.68
C LEU A 82 14.56 10.69 -2.36
N ASP A 83 13.82 11.68 -1.90
CA ASP A 83 14.10 12.43 -0.66
C ASP A 83 13.52 11.77 0.59
N ILE A 84 12.74 10.69 0.44
CA ILE A 84 12.17 9.96 1.59
C ILE A 84 13.29 9.29 2.37
N PRO A 85 13.42 9.54 3.68
CA PRO A 85 14.33 8.78 4.51
C PRO A 85 13.94 7.29 4.54
N ALA A 86 14.93 6.40 4.46
CA ALA A 86 14.69 4.96 4.55
C ALA A 86 13.97 4.55 5.84
N ASP A 87 14.24 5.26 6.94
CA ASP A 87 13.58 5.01 8.23
C ASP A 87 12.10 5.37 8.21
N SER A 88 11.67 6.37 7.42
CA SER A 88 10.25 6.68 7.24
C SER A 88 9.50 5.53 6.56
N LEU A 89 10.13 4.85 5.60
CA LEU A 89 9.55 3.66 4.96
C LEU A 89 9.45 2.49 5.96
N ARG A 90 10.48 2.31 6.80
CA ARG A 90 10.49 1.29 7.86
C ARG A 90 9.35 1.53 8.86
N SER A 91 9.25 2.74 9.40
CA SER A 91 8.20 3.10 10.36
C SER A 91 6.80 2.99 9.76
N ALA A 92 6.62 3.29 8.46
CA ALA A 92 5.33 3.08 7.79
C ALA A 92 4.93 1.59 7.73
N VAL A 93 5.90 0.69 7.49
CA VAL A 93 5.66 -0.76 7.52
C VAL A 93 5.39 -1.24 8.94
N GLU A 94 6.15 -0.78 9.93
CA GLU A 94 5.95 -1.10 11.35
C GLU A 94 4.58 -0.64 11.84
N ASN A 95 4.17 0.59 11.54
CA ASN A 95 2.84 1.10 11.87
C ASN A 95 1.73 0.29 11.21
N MET A 96 1.92 -0.19 9.97
CA MET A 96 0.96 -1.07 9.33
C MET A 96 0.80 -2.40 10.09
N VAL A 97 1.90 -2.99 10.58
CA VAL A 97 1.85 -4.21 11.39
C VAL A 97 1.12 -3.96 12.71
N LEU A 98 1.45 -2.86 13.41
CA LEU A 98 0.76 -2.47 14.65
C LEU A 98 -0.75 -2.28 14.44
N ARG A 99 -1.15 -1.61 13.35
CA ARG A 99 -2.56 -1.42 13.00
C ARG A 99 -3.25 -2.76 12.72
N LEU A 100 -2.57 -3.70 12.05
CA LEU A 100 -3.12 -5.03 11.81
C LEU A 100 -3.31 -5.81 13.12
N GLU A 101 -2.33 -5.77 14.02
CA GLU A 101 -2.41 -6.39 15.35
C GLU A 101 -3.60 -5.83 16.15
N HIS A 102 -3.76 -4.50 16.17
CA HIS A 102 -4.87 -3.85 16.86
C HIS A 102 -6.25 -4.20 16.26
N ILE A 103 -6.37 -4.36 14.94
CA ILE A 103 -7.65 -4.81 14.32
C ILE A 103 -7.99 -6.24 14.74
N VAL A 104 -6.99 -7.10 14.91
CA VAL A 104 -7.18 -8.48 15.37
C VAL A 104 -7.62 -8.51 16.84
N GLU A 105 -7.09 -7.61 17.69
CA GLU A 105 -7.44 -7.54 19.11
C GLU A 105 -8.84 -6.93 19.38
N HIS A 106 -9.33 -6.06 18.50
CA HIS A 106 -10.54 -5.24 18.73
C HIS A 106 -11.73 -5.53 17.80
N GLU A 107 -11.85 -6.74 17.24
CA GLU A 107 -13.02 -7.22 16.47
C GLU A 107 -13.66 -6.18 15.51
N GLU A 108 -12.87 -5.64 14.56
CA GLU A 108 -13.36 -4.78 13.47
C GLU A 108 -13.90 -3.37 13.83
N GLU A 109 -13.67 -2.84 15.04
CA GLU A 109 -13.96 -1.43 15.31
C GLU A 109 -12.98 -0.47 14.59
N HIS A 110 -13.49 0.70 14.19
CA HIS A 110 -12.77 1.68 13.40
C HIS A 110 -11.64 2.32 14.23
N ILE A 111 -10.39 2.16 13.79
CA ILE A 111 -9.23 2.73 14.47
C ILE A 111 -8.91 4.10 13.86
N GLU A 112 -9.34 5.15 14.56
CA GLU A 112 -8.86 6.51 14.34
C GLU A 112 -7.51 6.67 15.06
N GLN A 113 -6.45 6.86 14.25
CA GLN A 113 -5.18 7.51 14.61
C GLN A 113 -4.12 6.71 15.41
N PHE A 114 -2.91 6.69 14.82
CA PHE A 114 -1.62 6.81 15.52
C PHE A 114 -0.92 8.06 14.98
#